data_AF-A0A8S4RJC3-F1
#
_entry.id   AF-A0A8S4RJC3-F1
#
_cell.length_a   1.000
_cell.length_b   1.000
_cell.length_c   1.000
_cell.angle_alpha   90.00
_cell.angle_beta   90.00
_cell.angle_gamma   90.00
#
_symmetry.space_group_name_H-M   'P 1'
#
loop_
_entity.id
_entity.type
_entity.pdbx_description
1 polymer ?
#
loop_
_entity_poly.entity_id
_entity_poly.type
_entity_poly.pdbx_seq_one_letter_code
_entity_poly.pdbx_strand_id
1 'polypeptide(L)'
;MTAISPGETWTLRLVEKKKIDAREMWCWRRMLGVLWTEFRTDISILQEIGIKKRLLALVQSRILKFFGHVSRLESDSIERLVVQGKVEGTRGRGRSPMRWTDQIKSAVGGPLHKCTRLSASREKWRMLVGSLTSSPQRRLMMTTTTLPRV
;
A
#
# COMPACT_ATOMS: atom_id res chain seq x y z
N MET A 1 12.66 2.37 26.20
CA MET A 1 12.65 1.79 24.84
C MET A 1 11.24 1.30 24.54
N THR A 2 10.45 2.05 23.76
CA THR A 2 9.10 1.63 23.36
C THR A 2 9.22 0.56 22.28
N ALA A 3 8.94 -0.69 22.64
CA ALA A 3 8.86 -1.79 21.68
C ALA A 3 7.78 -1.46 20.63
N ILE A 4 8.23 -1.19 19.40
CA ILE A 4 7.35 -1.04 18.25
C ILE A 4 6.64 -2.38 18.10
N SER A 5 5.32 -2.41 18.28
CA SER A 5 4.57 -3.65 18.07
C SER A 5 4.75 -4.06 16.61
N PRO A 6 4.88 -5.36 16.31
CA PRO A 6 4.93 -5.83 14.92
C PRO A 6 3.81 -5.22 14.07
N GLY A 7 2.60 -5.06 14.61
CA GLY A 7 1.48 -4.43 13.90
C GLY A 7 1.70 -2.96 13.47
N GLU A 8 2.64 -2.24 14.10
CA GLU A 8 3.01 -0.86 13.77
C GLU A 8 4.07 -0.79 12.67
N THR A 9 4.97 -1.78 12.59
CA THR A 9 6.06 -1.83 11.59
C THR A 9 5.57 -2.28 10.22
N TRP A 10 4.60 -3.20 10.17
CA TRP A 10 4.12 -3.77 8.90
C TRP A 10 3.07 -2.88 8.20
N THR A 11 2.44 -1.94 8.90
CA THR A 11 1.27 -1.22 8.35
C THR A 11 1.67 0.05 7.57
N LEU A 12 1.34 0.14 6.27
CA LEU A 12 1.53 1.37 5.47
C LEU A 12 0.39 2.37 5.69
N ARG A 13 0.66 3.43 6.47
CA ARG A 13 -0.26 4.55 6.69
C ARG A 13 -0.28 5.49 5.50
N LEU A 14 -1.35 6.28 5.38
CA LEU A 14 -1.50 7.25 4.30
C LEU A 14 -0.33 8.24 4.24
N VAL A 15 0.18 8.67 5.40
CA VAL A 15 1.35 9.57 5.48
C VAL A 15 2.60 8.91 4.90
N GLU A 16 2.84 7.64 5.20
CA GLU A 16 3.97 6.88 4.65
C GLU A 16 3.82 6.67 3.15
N LYS A 17 2.60 6.40 2.66
CA LYS A 17 2.30 6.31 1.22
C LYS A 17 2.65 7.62 0.49
N LYS A 18 2.22 8.77 1.03
CA LYS A 18 2.56 10.09 0.48
C LYS A 18 4.06 10.35 0.46
N LYS A 19 4.80 9.95 1.50
CA LYS A 19 6.26 10.06 1.54
C LYS A 19 6.93 9.19 0.47
N ILE A 20 6.45 7.97 0.26
CA ILE A 20 6.94 7.08 -0.80
C ILE A 20 6.68 7.68 -2.19
N ASP A 21 5.47 8.21 -2.42
CA ASP A 21 5.12 8.85 -3.70
C ASP A 21 5.98 10.10 -3.96
N ALA A 22 6.19 10.94 -2.95
CA ALA A 22 7.05 12.12 -3.07
C ALA A 22 8.52 11.74 -3.32
N ARG A 23 9.02 10.70 -2.65
CA ARG A 23 10.38 10.17 -2.87
C ARG A 23 10.52 9.63 -4.29
N GLU A 24 9.52 8.90 -4.78
CA GLU A 24 9.48 8.40 -6.15
C GLU A 24 9.54 9.56 -7.15
N MET A 25 8.69 10.59 -6.98
CA MET A 25 8.70 11.78 -7.86
C MET A 25 10.03 12.55 -7.81
N TRP A 26 10.62 12.68 -6.62
CA TRP A 26 11.93 13.32 -6.48
C TRP A 26 13.02 12.58 -7.25
N CYS A 27 13.06 11.25 -7.18
CA CYS A 27 14.00 10.44 -7.96
C CYS A 27 13.82 10.65 -9.47
N TRP A 28 12.57 10.67 -9.95
CA TRP A 28 12.28 10.87 -11.37
C TRP A 28 12.67 12.26 -11.86
N ARG A 29 12.31 13.32 -11.12
CA ARG A 29 12.70 14.70 -11.45
C ARG A 29 14.22 14.84 -11.52
N ARG A 30 14.94 14.19 -10.61
CA ARG A 30 16.40 14.22 -10.57
C ARG A 30 17.04 13.45 -11.74
N MET A 31 16.47 12.31 -12.14
CA MET A 31 16.96 11.53 -13.29
C MET A 31 16.70 12.24 -14.63
N LEU A 32 15.56 12.93 -14.76
CA LEU A 32 15.23 13.70 -15.96
C LEU A 32 15.91 15.08 -16.01
N GLY A 33 16.61 15.48 -14.95
CA GLY A 33 17.26 16.80 -14.89
C GLY A 33 16.28 17.98 -14.88
N VAL A 34 15.01 17.76 -14.48
CA VAL A 34 13.97 18.79 -14.51
C VAL A 34 14.35 19.93 -13.58
N LEU A 35 14.56 21.12 -14.15
CA LEU A 35 14.82 22.32 -13.38
C LEU A 35 13.52 22.77 -12.68
N TRP A 36 13.68 23.42 -11.53
CA TRP A 36 12.54 23.99 -10.80
C TRP A 36 11.79 25.05 -11.62
N THR A 37 12.47 25.73 -12.55
CA THR A 37 11.96 26.78 -13.44
C THR A 37 11.02 26.26 -14.53
N GLU A 38 11.06 24.98 -14.85
CA GLU A 38 10.20 24.40 -15.90
C GLU A 38 8.76 24.19 -15.40
N PHE A 39 8.50 24.32 -14.09
CA PHE A 39 7.18 24.16 -13.45
C PHE A 39 6.39 22.94 -13.96
N ARG A 40 7.09 21.83 -14.23
CA ARG A 40 6.49 20.62 -14.80
C ARG A 40 5.58 19.94 -13.78
N THR A 41 4.42 19.48 -14.25
CA THR A 41 3.47 18.72 -13.42
C THR A 41 3.93 17.27 -13.24
N ASP A 42 3.61 16.67 -12.09
CA ASP A 42 3.93 15.25 -11.82
C ASP A 42 3.29 14.31 -12.85
N ILE A 43 2.12 14.68 -13.39
CA ILE A 43 1.41 13.91 -14.43
C ILE A 43 2.20 13.89 -15.73
N SER A 44 2.72 15.04 -16.17
CA SER A 44 3.54 15.14 -17.38
C SER A 44 4.80 14.29 -17.26
N ILE A 45 5.47 14.34 -16.10
CA ILE A 45 6.68 13.55 -15.84
C ILE A 45 6.36 12.05 -15.88
N LEU A 46 5.25 11.63 -15.26
CA LEU A 46 4.84 10.22 -15.27
C LEU A 46 4.48 9.72 -16.67
N GLN A 47 3.88 10.55 -17.52
CA GLN A 47 3.57 10.22 -18.91
C GLN A 47 4.84 10.06 -19.75
N GLU A 48 5.81 10.96 -19.57
CA GLU A 48 7.09 10.97 -20.29
C GLU A 48 7.93 9.72 -20.04
N ILE A 49 7.96 9.22 -18.79
CA ILE A 49 8.73 8.01 -18.44
C ILE A 49 8.01 6.73 -18.87
N GLY A 50 6.69 6.78 -19.12
CA GLY A 50 5.92 5.62 -19.58
C GLY A 50 5.87 4.45 -18.58
N ILE A 51 5.96 4.72 -17.27
CA ILE A 51 6.03 3.68 -16.24
C ILE A 51 4.68 2.97 -16.09
N LYS A 52 4.69 1.64 -16.31
CA LYS A 52 3.50 0.79 -16.16
C LYS A 52 3.10 0.52 -14.70
N LYS A 53 4.05 0.57 -13.75
CA LYS A 53 3.81 0.27 -12.32
C LYS A 53 4.60 1.19 -11.40
N ARG A 54 3.89 1.92 -10.52
CA ARG A 54 4.49 2.78 -9.49
C ARG A 54 5.10 1.98 -8.33
N LEU A 55 6.09 2.54 -7.66
CA LEU A 55 6.75 1.98 -6.49
C LEU A 55 5.74 1.61 -5.39
N LEU A 56 4.80 2.50 -5.11
CA LEU A 56 3.76 2.24 -4.10
C LEU A 56 2.91 1.00 -4.45
N ALA A 57 2.57 0.83 -5.74
CA ALA A 57 1.83 -0.33 -6.21
C ALA A 57 2.64 -1.64 -6.08
N LEU A 58 3.96 -1.58 -6.32
CA LEU A 58 4.85 -2.72 -6.11
C LEU A 58 4.91 -3.12 -4.64
N VAL A 59 5.05 -2.16 -3.72
CA VAL A 59 5.05 -2.44 -2.28
C VAL A 59 3.72 -3.04 -1.83
N GLN A 60 2.60 -2.48 -2.28
CA GLN A 60 1.27 -3.04 -2.01
C GLN A 60 1.12 -4.47 -2.57
N SER A 61 1.66 -4.74 -3.75
CA SER A 61 1.66 -6.10 -4.33
C SER A 61 2.40 -7.10 -3.46
N ARG A 62 3.55 -6.70 -2.88
CA ARG A 62 4.37 -7.56 -2.01
C ARG A 62 3.64 -7.87 -0.70
N ILE A 63 3.02 -6.85 -0.11
CA ILE A 63 2.20 -6.98 1.10
C ILE A 63 1.05 -7.98 0.88
N LEU A 64 0.31 -7.85 -0.22
CA LEU A 64 -0.78 -8.78 -0.52
C LEU A 64 -0.28 -10.19 -0.86
N LYS A 65 0.85 -10.33 -1.56
CA LYS A 65 1.48 -11.64 -1.80
C LYS A 65 1.87 -12.32 -0.50
N PHE A 66 2.47 -11.58 0.43
CA PHE A 66 2.84 -12.07 1.76
C PHE A 66 1.60 -12.50 2.55
N PHE A 67 0.54 -11.70 2.55
CA PHE A 67 -0.73 -12.11 3.18
C PHE A 67 -1.28 -13.42 2.60
N GLY A 68 -1.24 -13.58 1.28
CA GLY A 68 -1.67 -14.82 0.65
C GLY A 68 -0.79 -16.01 1.03
N HIS A 69 0.52 -15.80 1.23
CA HIS A 69 1.43 -16.83 1.72
C HIS A 69 1.07 -17.24 3.15
N VAL A 70 0.98 -16.28 4.07
CA VAL A 70 0.62 -16.51 5.48
C VAL A 70 -0.76 -17.16 5.63
N SER A 71 -1.73 -16.77 4.79
CA SER A 71 -3.09 -17.34 4.85
C SER A 71 -3.17 -18.80 4.41
N ARG A 72 -2.16 -19.30 3.68
CA ARG A 72 -2.06 -20.70 3.25
C ARG A 72 -1.19 -21.56 4.16
N LEU A 73 -0.45 -20.95 5.08
CA LEU A 73 0.29 -21.69 6.11
C LEU A 73 -0.67 -22.34 7.10
N GLU A 74 -0.21 -23.41 7.75
CA GLU A 74 -0.94 -24.13 8.78
C GLU A 74 -1.37 -23.21 9.94
N SER A 75 -2.49 -23.53 10.58
CA SER A 75 -3.06 -22.74 11.69
C SER A 75 -2.09 -22.52 12.84
N ASP A 76 -1.17 -23.46 13.01
CA ASP A 76 -0.29 -23.55 14.17
C ASP A 76 1.05 -22.83 13.91
N SER A 77 1.24 -22.32 12.70
CA SER A 77 2.38 -21.46 12.39
C SER A 77 2.27 -20.13 13.17
N ILE A 78 3.37 -19.79 13.84
CA ILE A 78 3.55 -18.52 14.55
C ILE A 78 3.21 -17.33 13.65
N GLU A 79 3.55 -17.37 12.36
CA GLU A 79 3.29 -16.28 11.43
C GLU A 79 1.79 -16.05 11.23
N ARG A 80 1.02 -17.14 11.10
CA ARG A 80 -0.43 -17.08 10.94
C ARG A 80 -1.09 -16.64 12.24
N LEU A 81 -0.60 -17.12 13.38
CA LEU A 81 -1.07 -16.68 14.71
C LEU A 81 -0.77 -15.20 14.97
N VAL A 82 0.39 -14.68 14.58
CA VAL A 82 0.76 -13.26 14.74
C VAL A 82 -0.06 -12.37 13.80
N VAL A 83 -0.31 -12.81 12.58
CA VAL A 83 -1.04 -12.02 11.56
C VAL A 83 -2.57 -12.07 11.77
N GLN A 84 -3.11 -13.24 12.14
CA GLN A 84 -4.54 -13.43 12.42
C GLN A 84 -4.91 -13.16 13.87
N GLY A 85 -3.92 -13.12 14.77
CA GLY A 85 -4.05 -12.86 16.19
C GLY A 85 -4.87 -11.61 16.45
N LYS A 86 -6.17 -11.82 16.64
CA LYS A 86 -7.05 -10.88 17.31
C LYS A 86 -6.59 -10.87 18.76
N VAL A 87 -5.68 -9.94 19.09
CA VAL A 87 -5.60 -9.47 20.46
C VAL A 87 -6.94 -8.76 20.70
N GLU A 88 -7.88 -9.49 21.30
CA GLU A 88 -9.12 -8.93 21.83
C GLU A 88 -8.72 -7.97 22.94
N GLY A 89 -9.06 -6.69 22.78
CA GLY A 89 -8.58 -5.62 23.66
C GLY A 89 -8.75 -4.24 23.04
N THR A 90 -9.29 -3.32 23.83
CA THR A 90 -9.40 -1.89 23.50
C THR A 90 -7.99 -1.29 23.55
N ARG A 91 -7.50 -0.76 22.41
CA ARG A 91 -6.17 -0.12 22.38
C ARG A 91 -6.22 1.22 23.12
N GLY A 92 -5.20 1.49 23.92
CA GLY A 92 -5.03 2.78 24.60
C GLY A 92 -4.95 3.96 23.62
N ARG A 93 -5.38 5.13 24.09
CA ARG A 93 -5.35 6.41 23.36
C ARG A 93 -3.90 6.70 22.89
N GLY A 94 -3.72 7.10 21.63
CA GLY A 94 -2.42 7.48 21.06
C GLY A 94 -1.73 6.41 20.20
N ARG A 95 -2.18 5.13 20.24
CA ARG A 95 -1.66 4.08 19.35
C ARG A 95 -2.35 4.10 17.98
N SER A 96 -1.62 3.77 16.91
CA SER A 96 -2.21 3.71 15.55
C SER A 96 -3.44 2.80 15.52
N PRO A 97 -4.60 3.28 15.06
CA PRO A 97 -5.83 2.49 15.01
C PRO A 97 -5.80 1.42 13.91
N MET A 98 -4.95 1.59 12.89
CA MET A 98 -4.92 0.70 11.72
C MET A 98 -4.13 -0.57 12.01
N ARG A 99 -4.75 -1.75 11.87
CA ARG A 99 -4.07 -3.04 11.88
C ARG A 99 -3.57 -3.39 10.47
N TRP A 100 -2.58 -4.27 10.39
CA TRP A 100 -2.17 -4.90 9.14
C TRP A 100 -3.36 -5.59 8.43
N THR A 101 -4.23 -6.26 9.18
CA THR A 101 -5.47 -6.84 8.64
C THR A 101 -6.43 -5.78 8.11
N ASP A 102 -6.48 -4.58 8.69
CA ASP A 102 -7.29 -3.48 8.18
C ASP A 102 -6.70 -2.87 6.91
N GLN A 103 -5.37 -2.86 6.77
CA GLN A 103 -4.71 -2.51 5.51
C GLN A 103 -5.12 -3.47 4.38
N ILE A 104 -5.20 -4.77 4.66
CA ILE A 104 -5.64 -5.78 3.68
C ILE A 104 -7.12 -5.59 3.34
N LYS A 105 -7.99 -5.37 4.34
CA LYS A 105 -9.41 -5.05 4.10
C LYS A 105 -9.58 -3.82 3.23
N SER A 106 -8.81 -2.76 3.50
CA SER A 106 -8.82 -1.51 2.72
C SER A 106 -8.31 -1.70 1.29
N ALA A 107 -7.31 -2.58 1.08
CA ALA A 107 -6.77 -2.85 -0.25
C ALA A 107 -7.67 -3.76 -1.10
N VAL A 108 -8.29 -4.76 -0.49
CA VAL A 108 -9.15 -5.75 -1.19
C VAL A 108 -10.61 -5.28 -1.29
N GLY A 109 -11.05 -4.36 -0.41
CA GLY A 109 -12.43 -3.87 -0.38
C GLY A 109 -13.41 -4.91 0.18
N GLY A 110 -13.03 -5.63 1.24
CA GLY A 110 -13.89 -6.66 1.83
C GLY A 110 -13.44 -7.14 3.20
N PRO A 111 -14.27 -7.93 3.90
CA PRO A 111 -13.95 -8.44 5.22
C PRO A 111 -12.80 -9.47 5.18
N LEU A 112 -12.09 -9.63 6.30
CA LEU A 112 -10.89 -10.46 6.39
C LEU A 112 -11.16 -11.93 6.01
N HIS A 113 -12.29 -12.50 6.43
CA HIS A 113 -12.64 -13.90 6.11
C HIS A 113 -12.76 -14.14 4.59
N LYS A 114 -13.29 -13.14 3.84
CA LYS A 114 -13.39 -13.20 2.38
C LYS A 114 -12.00 -13.17 1.76
N CYS A 115 -11.09 -12.36 2.32
CA CYS A 115 -9.69 -12.30 1.89
C CYS A 115 -8.99 -13.64 2.12
N THR A 116 -9.15 -14.25 3.30
CA THR A 116 -8.57 -15.56 3.63
C THR A 116 -9.10 -16.65 2.69
N ARG A 117 -10.42 -16.70 2.45
CA ARG A 117 -11.03 -17.67 1.52
C ARG A 117 -10.54 -17.49 0.07
N LEU A 118 -10.43 -16.25 -0.41
CA LEU A 118 -9.89 -15.97 -1.74
C LEU A 118 -8.40 -16.32 -1.84
N SER A 119 -7.64 -16.13 -0.76
CA SER A 119 -6.22 -16.42 -0.70
C SER A 119 -5.88 -17.91 -0.67
N ALA A 120 -6.84 -18.77 -0.31
CA ALA A 120 -6.69 -20.22 -0.36
C ALA A 120 -6.35 -20.72 -1.77
N SER A 121 -6.98 -20.12 -2.79
CA SER A 121 -6.61 -20.38 -4.19
C SER A 121 -5.50 -19.43 -4.62
N ARG A 122 -4.31 -20.00 -4.89
CA ARG A 122 -3.12 -19.25 -5.32
C ARG A 122 -3.38 -18.45 -6.60
N GLU A 123 -4.13 -19.01 -7.54
CA GLU A 123 -4.45 -18.38 -8.83
C GLU A 123 -5.42 -17.23 -8.67
N LYS A 124 -6.55 -17.44 -7.98
CA LYS A 124 -7.54 -16.38 -7.72
C LYS A 124 -6.90 -15.21 -6.97
N TRP A 125 -6.04 -15.50 -5.99
CA TRP A 125 -5.29 -14.48 -5.27
C TRP A 125 -4.31 -13.73 -6.17
N ARG A 126 -3.55 -14.43 -7.01
CA ARG A 126 -2.59 -13.80 -7.94
C ARG A 126 -3.29 -12.87 -8.94
N MET A 127 -4.44 -13.30 -9.48
CA MET A 127 -5.24 -12.47 -10.39
C MET A 127 -5.78 -11.22 -9.69
N LEU A 128 -6.31 -11.36 -8.47
CA LEU A 128 -6.79 -10.24 -7.67
C LEU A 128 -5.68 -9.23 -7.34
N VAL A 129 -4.50 -9.70 -6.92
CA VAL A 129 -3.36 -8.81 -6.67
C VAL A 129 -2.90 -8.14 -7.96
N GLY A 130 -2.94 -8.86 -9.09
CA GLY A 130 -2.65 -8.31 -10.41
C GLY A 130 -3.59 -7.16 -10.78
N SER A 131 -4.90 -7.34 -10.63
CA SER A 131 -5.89 -6.31 -10.97
C SER A 131 -5.80 -5.08 -10.06
N LEU A 132 -5.58 -5.28 -8.75
CA LEU A 132 -5.43 -4.19 -7.78
C LEU A 132 -4.16 -3.36 -8.01
N THR A 133 -3.08 -3.99 -8.47
CA THR A 133 -1.77 -3.33 -8.65
C THR A 133 -1.54 -2.81 -10.06
N SER A 134 -2.29 -3.31 -11.04
CA SER A 134 -2.25 -2.83 -12.42
C SER A 134 -3.04 -1.54 -12.65
N SER A 135 -3.84 -1.07 -11.69
CA SER A 135 -4.62 0.17 -11.82
C SER A 135 -3.75 1.38 -11.42
N PRO A 136 -3.16 2.13 -12.37
CA PRO A 136 -2.12 3.11 -12.03
C PRO A 136 -2.69 4.44 -11.49
N GLN A 137 -4.01 4.65 -11.50
CA GLN A 137 -4.55 6.02 -11.49
C GLN A 137 -5.79 6.29 -10.62
N ARG A 138 -6.31 5.36 -9.80
CA ARG A 138 -7.58 5.63 -9.08
C ARG A 138 -7.51 6.63 -7.91
N ARG A 139 -6.33 7.14 -7.51
CA ARG A 139 -6.21 7.96 -6.28
C ARG A 139 -5.56 9.34 -6.46
N LEU A 140 -5.10 9.72 -7.65
CA LEU A 140 -4.54 11.06 -7.89
C LEU A 140 -5.56 12.07 -8.46
N MET A 141 -6.77 11.64 -8.81
CA MET A 141 -7.79 12.50 -9.42
C MET A 141 -8.60 13.37 -8.43
N MET A 142 -8.28 13.39 -7.13
CA MET A 142 -9.10 14.11 -6.12
C MET A 142 -8.35 15.11 -5.24
N THR A 143 -7.04 15.33 -5.44
CA THR A 143 -6.30 16.35 -4.68
C THR A 143 -5.25 17.04 -5.55
N THR A 144 -5.69 17.70 -6.62
CA THR A 144 -4.90 18.81 -7.16
C THR A 144 -5.82 20.00 -7.20
N THR A 145 -5.85 20.70 -6.07
CA THR A 145 -6.34 22.06 -5.95
C THR A 145 -5.77 22.87 -7.09
N THR A 146 -6.64 23.26 -8.01
CA THR A 146 -6.43 24.30 -9.01
C THR A 146 -5.98 25.56 -8.27
N LEU A 147 -4.69 25.88 -8.31
CA LEU A 147 -4.25 27.25 -8.10
C LEU A 147 -4.30 27.93 -9.47
N PRO A 148 -5.11 28.99 -9.64
CA PRO A 148 -5.12 29.73 -10.89
C PRO A 148 -3.76 30.40 -11.10
N ARG A 149 -3.26 30.30 -12.33
CA ARG A 149 -2.17 31.15 -12.82
C ARG A 149 -2.61 32.61 -12.66
N VAL A 150 -1.81 33.38 -11.93
CA VAL A 150 -1.70 34.84 -12.08
C VAL A 150 -0.33 35.10 -12.70
#